data_AF-A0A293MVH4-F1
#
_entry.id   AF-A0A293MVH4-F1
#
_cell.length_a   1.000
_cell.length_b   1.000
_cell.length_c   1.000
_cell.angle_alpha   90.00
_cell.angle_beta   90.00
_cell.angle_gamma   90.00
#
_symmetry.space_group_name_H-M   'P 1'
#
loop_
_entity.id
_entity.type
_entity.pdbx_description
1 polymer ?
#
loop_
_entity_poly.entity_id
_entity_poly.type
_entity_poly.pdbx_seq_one_letter_code
_entity_poly.pdbx_strand_id
1 'polypeptide(L)'
;MPVIASPKTQLAAAARAVTESINHLVDVCTSAAPGQKECDSAVRAIQMMRPLLDQPNDPVNDLTYFDCLDAVVDKSRVLGDAMTGIGNHAKHSEHERFGDSVKEVSGAICGLVEASAQAAYLVGASDPTSVVGNVTLYSRPRM
;
A
#
# COMPACT_ATOMS: atom_id res chain seq x y z
N MET A 1 -15.66 33.54 -49.69
CA MET A 1 -16.30 34.53 -48.81
C MET A 1 -16.05 34.15 -47.37
N PRO A 2 -15.62 35.06 -46.48
CA PRO A 2 -15.47 34.73 -45.06
C PRO A 2 -16.86 34.70 -44.42
N VAL A 3 -17.19 33.60 -43.74
CA VAL A 3 -18.41 33.51 -42.92
C VAL A 3 -18.19 34.40 -41.69
N ILE A 4 -18.89 35.54 -41.62
CA ILE A 4 -18.87 36.40 -40.44
C ILE A 4 -19.72 35.72 -39.37
N ALA A 5 -19.08 35.13 -38.37
CA ALA A 5 -19.77 34.51 -37.24
C ALA A 5 -20.63 35.56 -36.53
N SER A 6 -21.96 35.36 -36.52
CA SER A 6 -22.89 36.27 -35.85
C SER A 6 -22.54 36.41 -34.35
N PRO A 7 -22.81 37.55 -33.71
CA PRO A 7 -22.58 37.74 -32.28
C PRO A 7 -23.28 36.67 -31.43
N LYS A 8 -24.46 36.19 -31.86
CA LYS A 8 -25.20 35.10 -31.22
C LYS A 8 -24.45 33.77 -31.28
N THR A 9 -23.83 33.45 -32.41
CA THR A 9 -23.00 32.24 -32.55
C THR A 9 -21.71 32.31 -31.75
N GLN A 10 -21.07 33.49 -31.64
CA GLN A 10 -19.89 33.67 -30.79
C GLN A 10 -20.24 33.54 -29.30
N LEU A 11 -21.35 34.14 -28.86
CA LEU A 11 -21.83 34.01 -27.49
C LEU A 11 -22.18 32.56 -27.14
N ALA A 12 -22.86 31.84 -28.04
CA ALA A 12 -23.17 30.43 -27.84
C ALA A 12 -21.91 29.55 -27.78
N ALA A 13 -20.88 29.86 -28.57
CA ALA A 13 -19.60 29.17 -28.50
C ALA A 13 -18.88 29.44 -27.17
N ALA A 14 -18.84 30.71 -26.72
CA ALA A 14 -18.27 31.08 -25.43
C ALA A 14 -18.99 30.41 -24.25
N ALA A 15 -20.33 30.37 -24.27
CA ALA A 15 -21.12 29.71 -23.23
C ALA A 15 -20.85 28.19 -23.15
N ARG A 16 -20.66 27.52 -24.31
CA ARG A 16 -20.26 26.10 -24.35
C ARG A 16 -18.85 25.90 -23.77
N ALA A 17 -17.89 26.73 -24.16
CA ALA A 17 -16.52 26.65 -23.64
C ALA A 17 -16.46 26.84 -22.11
N VAL A 18 -17.28 27.75 -21.56
CA VAL A 18 -17.42 27.92 -20.11
C VAL A 18 -18.02 26.67 -19.46
N THR A 19 -19.05 26.08 -20.06
CA THR A 19 -19.68 24.85 -19.55
C THR A 19 -18.68 23.69 -19.52
N GLU A 20 -17.89 23.53 -20.58
CA GLU A 20 -16.85 22.50 -20.66
C GLU A 20 -15.74 22.72 -19.64
N SER A 21 -15.32 23.97 -19.42
CA SER A 21 -14.33 24.34 -18.41
C SER A 21 -14.82 24.06 -16.98
N ILE A 22 -16.12 24.31 -16.71
CA ILE A 22 -16.74 23.98 -15.41
C ILE A 22 -16.75 22.48 -15.20
N ASN A 23 -17.16 21.70 -16.20
CA ASN A 23 -17.19 20.23 -16.11
C ASN A 23 -15.79 19.66 -15.90
N HIS A 24 -14.78 20.17 -16.61
CA HIS A 24 -13.39 19.78 -16.40
C HIS A 24 -12.91 20.14 -14.99
N LEU A 25 -13.25 21.31 -14.47
CA LEU A 25 -12.84 21.70 -13.11
C LEU A 25 -13.49 20.79 -12.06
N VAL A 26 -14.78 20.48 -12.23
CA VAL A 26 -15.48 19.53 -11.35
C VAL A 26 -14.79 18.17 -11.37
N ASP A 27 -14.42 17.67 -12.54
CA ASP A 27 -13.70 16.39 -12.68
C ASP A 27 -12.33 16.42 -11.97
N VAL A 28 -11.56 17.50 -12.14
CA VAL A 28 -10.27 17.69 -11.44
C VAL A 28 -10.43 17.82 -9.93
N CYS A 29 -11.48 18.49 -9.46
CA CYS A 29 -11.72 18.69 -8.03
C CYS A 29 -12.33 17.47 -7.33
N THR A 30 -12.95 16.56 -8.08
CA THR A 30 -13.62 15.36 -7.53
C THR A 30 -12.83 14.08 -7.76
N SER A 31 -11.91 14.06 -8.72
CA SER A 31 -10.98 12.95 -8.90
C SER A 31 -9.97 12.89 -7.73
N ALA A 32 -9.67 11.67 -7.29
CA ALA A 32 -8.59 11.46 -6.33
C ALA A 32 -7.27 11.97 -6.92
N ALA A 33 -6.41 12.58 -6.10
CA ALA A 33 -5.11 13.01 -6.56
C ALA A 33 -4.33 11.80 -7.13
N PRO A 34 -3.56 11.94 -8.23
CA PRO A 34 -2.80 10.83 -8.79
C PRO A 34 -1.93 10.14 -7.73
N GLY A 35 -2.07 8.82 -7.57
CA GLY A 35 -1.35 8.02 -6.57
C GLY A 35 -2.00 7.98 -5.17
N GLN A 36 -3.05 8.77 -4.91
CA GLN A 36 -3.71 8.82 -3.60
C GLN A 36 -4.37 7.49 -3.23
N LYS A 37 -5.02 6.82 -4.19
CA LYS A 37 -5.69 5.54 -3.95
C LYS A 37 -4.70 4.46 -3.52
N GLU A 38 -3.52 4.45 -4.14
CA GLU A 38 -2.43 3.52 -3.85
C GLU A 38 -1.89 3.79 -2.44
N CYS A 39 -1.67 5.05 -2.08
CA CYS A 39 -1.29 5.45 -0.73
C CYS A 39 -2.34 5.05 0.32
N ASP A 40 -3.62 5.33 0.08
CA ASP A 40 -4.70 4.96 0.99
C ASP A 40 -4.80 3.43 1.17
N SER A 41 -4.59 2.68 0.09
CA SER A 41 -4.55 1.22 0.13
C SER A 41 -3.35 0.71 0.93
N ALA A 42 -2.16 1.29 0.70
CA ALA A 42 -0.94 0.96 1.44
C ALA A 42 -1.09 1.22 2.94
N VAL A 43 -1.61 2.39 3.31
CA VAL A 43 -1.86 2.75 4.72
C VAL A 43 -2.83 1.78 5.36
N ARG A 44 -3.94 1.44 4.69
CA ARG A 44 -4.89 0.45 5.21
C ARG A 44 -4.23 -0.91 5.43
N ALA A 45 -3.47 -1.41 4.45
CA ALA A 45 -2.78 -2.69 4.57
C ALA A 45 -1.83 -2.70 5.78
N ILE A 46 -1.01 -1.66 5.95
CA ILE A 46 -0.06 -1.56 7.07
C ILE A 46 -0.80 -1.49 8.42
N GLN A 47 -1.90 -0.74 8.50
CA GLN A 47 -2.70 -0.64 9.71
C GLN A 47 -3.32 -1.99 10.12
N MET A 48 -3.71 -2.82 9.16
CA MET A 48 -4.26 -4.15 9.42
C MET A 48 -3.23 -5.10 10.06
N MET A 49 -1.93 -4.81 9.95
CA MET A 49 -0.86 -5.64 10.52
C MET A 49 -0.57 -5.33 11.99
N ARG A 50 -1.04 -4.19 12.53
CA ARG A 50 -0.79 -3.79 13.93
C ARG A 50 -1.14 -4.86 14.97
N PRO A 51 -2.30 -5.55 14.89
CA PRO A 51 -2.67 -6.56 15.88
C PRO A 51 -1.66 -7.71 16.00
N LEU A 52 -0.92 -8.03 14.93
CA LEU A 52 0.11 -9.08 14.96
C LEU A 52 1.30 -8.72 15.86
N LEU A 53 1.54 -7.42 16.08
CA LEU A 53 2.62 -6.93 16.94
C LEU A 53 2.17 -6.78 18.39
N ASP A 54 0.88 -6.60 18.66
CA ASP A 54 0.35 -6.37 20.01
C ASP A 54 0.27 -7.67 20.83
N GLN A 55 0.00 -8.81 20.18
CA GLN A 55 -0.07 -10.14 20.82
C GLN A 55 0.58 -11.23 19.96
N PRO A 56 1.90 -11.43 20.03
CA PRO A 56 2.59 -12.54 19.36
C PRO A 56 2.43 -13.85 20.16
N ASN A 57 1.20 -14.17 20.59
CA ASN A 57 0.91 -15.38 21.37
C ASN A 57 0.67 -16.61 20.50
N ASP A 58 0.29 -16.40 19.25
CA ASP A 58 0.03 -17.44 18.26
C ASP A 58 1.04 -17.33 17.11
N PRO A 59 1.43 -18.45 16.49
CA PRO A 59 2.27 -18.43 15.31
C PRO A 59 1.56 -17.68 14.17
N VAL A 60 2.30 -16.79 13.51
CA VAL A 60 1.80 -15.99 12.39
C VAL A 60 1.91 -16.75 11.07
N ASN A 61 2.95 -17.56 10.93
CA ASN A 61 3.21 -18.38 9.75
C ASN A 61 4.07 -19.62 10.11
N ASP A 62 4.50 -20.37 9.09
CA ASP A 62 5.29 -21.60 9.25
C ASP A 62 6.82 -21.37 9.13
N LEU A 63 7.29 -20.12 9.14
CA LEU A 63 8.73 -19.81 9.03
C LEU A 63 9.47 -20.20 10.31
N THR A 64 10.70 -20.67 10.15
CA THR A 64 11.64 -20.83 11.27
C THR A 64 12.28 -19.49 11.65
N TYR A 65 12.98 -19.45 12.78
CA TYR A 65 13.64 -18.22 13.24
C TYR A 65 14.68 -17.69 12.22
N PHE A 66 15.45 -18.58 11.59
CA PHE A 66 16.44 -18.18 10.59
C PHE A 66 15.77 -17.73 9.29
N ASP A 67 14.69 -18.38 8.86
CA ASP A 67 13.92 -17.93 7.70
C ASP A 67 13.29 -16.54 7.94
N CYS A 68 12.87 -16.24 9.18
CA CYS A 68 12.41 -14.91 9.56
C CYS A 68 13.52 -13.87 9.44
N LEU A 69 14.76 -14.20 9.83
CA LEU A 69 15.90 -13.30 9.70
C LEU A 69 16.22 -13.00 8.23
N ASP A 70 16.25 -14.03 7.38
CA ASP A 70 16.45 -13.88 5.94
C ASP A 70 15.34 -13.03 5.31
N ALA A 71 14.08 -13.30 5.69
CA ALA A 71 12.94 -12.49 5.25
C ALA A 71 13.08 -11.02 5.68
N VAL A 72 13.53 -10.74 6.91
CA VAL A 72 13.74 -9.36 7.37
C VAL A 72 14.80 -8.66 6.53
N VAL A 73 15.91 -9.33 6.21
CA VAL A 73 16.98 -8.77 5.38
C VAL A 73 16.46 -8.47 3.96
N ASP A 74 15.81 -9.44 3.33
CA ASP A 74 15.29 -9.30 1.97
C ASP A 74 14.21 -8.20 1.88
N LYS A 75 13.25 -8.18 2.80
CA LYS A 75 12.19 -7.17 2.80
C LYS A 75 12.72 -5.78 3.13
N SER A 76 13.73 -5.66 4.00
CA SER A 76 14.38 -4.37 4.27
C SER A 76 15.09 -3.80 3.05
N ARG A 77 15.72 -4.65 2.23
CA ARG A 77 16.33 -4.25 0.96
C ARG A 77 15.28 -3.75 -0.03
N VAL A 78 14.23 -4.53 -0.24
CA VAL A 78 13.11 -4.15 -1.14
C VAL A 78 12.47 -2.85 -0.68
N LEU A 79 12.28 -2.66 0.63
CA LEU A 79 11.75 -1.42 1.19
C LEU A 79 12.63 -0.21 0.84
N GLY A 80 13.95 -0.31 1.01
CA GLY A 80 14.88 0.78 0.68
C GLY A 80 14.88 1.15 -0.80
N ASP A 81 14.88 0.14 -1.68
CA ASP A 81 14.83 0.32 -3.13
C ASP A 81 13.50 0.98 -3.56
N ALA A 82 12.37 0.47 -3.06
CA ALA A 82 11.05 1.01 -3.38
C ALA A 82 10.83 2.43 -2.83
N MET A 83 11.32 2.75 -1.62
CA MET A 83 11.27 4.11 -1.07
C MET A 83 12.09 5.10 -1.91
N THR A 84 13.24 4.67 -2.44
CA THR A 84 14.02 5.46 -3.40
C THR A 84 13.24 5.66 -4.71
N GLY A 85 12.56 4.60 -5.18
CA GLY A 85 11.64 4.64 -6.31
C GLY A 85 10.54 5.68 -6.14
N ILE A 86 9.82 5.68 -5.02
CA ILE A 86 8.78 6.68 -4.69
C ILE A 86 9.33 8.11 -4.85
N GLY A 87 10.48 8.41 -4.24
CA GLY A 87 11.08 9.74 -4.30
C GLY A 87 11.46 10.16 -5.72
N ASN A 88 11.94 9.23 -6.54
CA ASN A 88 12.30 9.50 -7.93
C ASN A 88 11.07 9.65 -8.83
N HIS A 89 10.08 8.75 -8.74
CA HIS A 89 8.87 8.81 -9.56
C HIS A 89 8.01 10.03 -9.23
N ALA A 90 7.94 10.42 -7.96
CA ALA A 90 7.25 11.64 -7.53
C ALA A 90 7.87 12.90 -8.17
N LYS A 91 9.20 13.01 -8.22
CA LYS A 91 9.90 14.15 -8.84
C LYS A 91 9.63 14.30 -10.34
N HIS A 92 9.42 13.18 -11.03
CA HIS A 92 9.21 13.15 -12.48
C HIS A 92 7.73 13.06 -12.88
N SER A 93 6.80 13.11 -11.91
CA SER A 93 5.35 12.93 -12.13
C SER A 93 4.99 11.61 -12.83
N GLU A 94 5.76 10.54 -12.57
CA GLU A 94 5.53 9.20 -13.11
C GLU A 94 4.48 8.46 -12.25
N HIS A 95 3.21 8.87 -12.34
CA HIS A 95 2.16 8.44 -11.40
C HIS A 95 1.94 6.92 -11.32
N GLU A 96 2.01 6.19 -12.44
CA GLU A 96 1.86 4.73 -12.44
C GLU A 96 2.99 4.04 -11.69
N ARG A 97 4.24 4.42 -12.00
CA ARG A 97 5.44 3.86 -11.35
C ARG A 97 5.53 4.24 -9.89
N PHE A 98 5.12 5.47 -9.54
CA PHE A 98 4.95 5.89 -8.16
C PHE A 98 3.99 4.94 -7.42
N GLY A 99 2.83 4.66 -8.02
CA GLY A 99 1.85 3.74 -7.45
C GLY A 99 2.40 2.33 -7.23
N ASP A 100 3.19 1.82 -8.17
CA ASP A 100 3.83 0.51 -8.03
C ASP A 100 4.89 0.50 -6.92
N SER A 101 5.73 1.54 -6.81
CA SER A 101 6.67 1.65 -5.68
C SER A 101 5.95 1.76 -4.34
N VAL A 102 4.81 2.45 -4.26
CA VAL A 102 3.98 2.51 -3.04
C VAL A 102 3.45 1.12 -2.67
N LYS A 103 2.99 0.32 -3.64
CA LYS A 103 2.56 -1.06 -3.41
C LYS A 103 3.72 -1.92 -2.90
N GLU A 104 4.90 -1.82 -3.52
CA GLU A 104 6.10 -2.54 -3.09
C GLU A 104 6.50 -2.18 -1.65
N VAL A 105 6.51 -0.89 -1.30
CA VAL A 105 6.75 -0.44 0.08
C VAL A 105 5.75 -1.07 1.04
N SER A 106 4.45 -1.04 0.72
CA SER A 106 3.42 -1.60 1.60
C SER A 106 3.59 -3.12 1.79
N GLY A 107 3.89 -3.86 0.72
CA GLY A 107 4.11 -5.30 0.78
C GLY A 107 5.39 -5.67 1.53
N ALA A 108 6.46 -4.87 1.38
CA ALA A 108 7.69 -5.04 2.13
C ALA A 108 7.47 -4.82 3.63
N ILE A 109 6.75 -3.77 4.02
CA ILE A 109 6.40 -3.49 5.42
C ILE A 109 5.53 -4.61 5.99
N CYS A 110 4.51 -5.07 5.26
CA CYS A 110 3.65 -6.17 5.73
C CYS A 110 4.47 -7.45 5.97
N GLY A 111 5.34 -7.81 5.02
CA GLY A 111 6.22 -8.97 5.17
C GLY A 111 7.23 -8.83 6.32
N LEU A 112 7.74 -7.62 6.58
CA LEU A 112 8.59 -7.33 7.74
C LEU A 112 7.83 -7.55 9.05
N VAL A 113 6.60 -7.07 9.14
CA VAL A 113 5.76 -7.25 10.33
C VAL A 113 5.47 -8.73 10.57
N GLU A 114 5.12 -9.50 9.53
CA GLU A 114 4.88 -10.94 9.63
C GLU A 114 6.11 -11.71 10.10
N ALA A 115 7.27 -11.45 9.50
CA ALA A 115 8.53 -12.10 9.89
C ALA A 115 8.94 -11.72 11.32
N SER A 116 8.76 -10.44 11.70
CA SER A 116 9.10 -9.96 13.04
C SER A 116 8.17 -10.56 14.11
N ALA A 117 6.87 -10.61 13.83
CA ALA A 117 5.89 -11.18 14.76
C ALA A 117 6.11 -12.70 14.94
N GLN A 118 6.39 -13.42 13.85
CA GLN A 118 6.76 -14.84 13.92
C GLN A 118 8.04 -15.05 14.73
N ALA A 119 9.09 -14.27 14.47
CA ALA A 119 10.34 -14.37 15.22
C ALA A 119 10.13 -14.10 16.71
N ALA A 120 9.32 -13.09 17.05
CA ALA A 120 8.97 -12.78 18.44
C ALA A 120 8.23 -13.94 19.13
N TYR A 121 7.27 -14.57 18.44
CA TYR A 121 6.58 -15.76 18.92
C TYR A 121 7.56 -16.91 19.18
N LEU A 122 8.44 -17.21 18.23
CA LEU A 122 9.43 -18.29 18.36
C LEU A 122 10.41 -18.06 19.52
N VAL A 123 10.83 -16.82 19.72
CA VAL A 123 11.69 -16.44 20.86
C VAL A 123 10.93 -16.60 22.18
N GLY A 124 9.67 -16.16 22.27
CA GLY A 124 8.84 -16.32 23.47
C GLY A 124 8.51 -17.78 23.79
N ALA A 125 8.28 -18.61 22.78
CA ALA A 125 8.07 -20.05 22.94
C ALA A 125 9.35 -20.78 23.39
N SER A 126 10.52 -20.20 23.15
CA SER A 126 11.82 -20.76 23.55
C SER A 126 12.23 -20.40 24.99
N ASP A 127 11.52 -19.50 25.67
CA ASP A 127 11.81 -19.14 27.06
C ASP A 127 11.52 -20.33 28.01
N PRO A 128 12.47 -20.75 28.88
CA PRO A 128 12.28 -21.89 29.78
C PRO A 128 11.13 -21.74 30.79
N THR A 129 10.72 -20.50 31.08
CA THR A 129 9.58 -20.17 31.95
C THR A 129 8.26 -20.09 31.21
N SER A 130 8.30 -20.14 29.88
CA SER A 130 7.13 -20.14 29.02
C SER A 130 6.35 -21.45 29.18
N VAL A 131 5.07 -21.35 29.51
CA VAL A 131 4.16 -22.49 29.42
C VAL A 131 3.75 -22.59 27.96
N VAL A 132 4.29 -23.57 27.23
CA VAL A 132 3.77 -23.94 25.91
C VAL A 132 2.26 -24.11 26.06
N GLY A 133 1.49 -23.21 25.46
CA GLY A 133 0.06 -23.40 25.29
C GLY A 133 -0.10 -24.71 24.54
N ASN A 134 -0.60 -25.75 25.22
CA ASN A 134 -0.82 -27.04 24.59
C ASN A 134 -1.62 -26.81 23.30
N VAL A 135 -0.96 -26.97 22.14
CA VAL A 135 -1.63 -27.21 20.87
C VAL A 135 -2.38 -28.51 21.07
N THR A 136 -3.63 -28.38 21.52
CA THR A 136 -4.54 -29.50 21.68
C THR A 136 -4.97 -29.95 20.29
N LEU A 137 -4.13 -30.77 19.65
CA LEU A 137 -4.47 -31.84 18.69
C LEU A 137 -5.64 -31.63 17.71
N TYR A 138 -5.92 -30.40 17.28
CA TYR A 138 -6.92 -30.10 16.26
C TYR A 138 -6.36 -29.21 15.15
N SER A 139 -5.13 -29.53 14.73
CA SER A 139 -4.65 -29.23 13.38
C SER A 139 -5.50 -30.02 12.40
N ARG A 140 -6.70 -29.50 12.09
CA ARG A 140 -7.51 -29.99 10.98
C ARG A 140 -6.74 -29.75 9.68
N PRO A 141 -6.60 -30.75 8.80
CA PRO A 141 -6.10 -30.52 7.46
C PRO A 141 -7.08 -29.58 6.74
N ARG A 142 -6.57 -28.47 6.17
CA ARG A 142 -7.34 -27.68 5.22
C ARG A 142 -7.52 -28.54 3.96
N MET A 143 -8.79 -28.76 3.56
CA MET A 143 -9.19 -29.33 2.27
C MET A 143 -8.70 -28.47 1.11
#